data_AF-A0A8J7H0G9-F1
#
_entry.id   AF-A0A8J7H0G9-F1
#
_cell.length_a   1.000
_cell.length_b   1.000
_cell.length_c   1.000
_cell.angle_alpha   90.00
_cell.angle_beta   90.00
_cell.angle_gamma   90.00
#
_symmetry.space_group_name_H-M   'P 1'
#
loop_
_entity.id
_entity.type
_entity.pdbx_description
1 polymer ?
#
loop_
_entity_poly.entity_id
_entity_poly.type
_entity_poly.pdbx_seq_one_letter_code
_entity_poly.pdbx_strand_id
1 'polypeptide(L)' 'MKSENDIDLLAAHFAQQLNVRLEDGRIALFRFYDPRVLHRVKDILAQPQREEMLQGITEWRYSLAVSDYSLRLNATGLAS' A
#
# COMPACT_ATOMS: atom_id res chain seq x y z
N MET A 1 5.75 -3.25 9.82
CA MET A 1 5.65 -3.93 8.51
C MET A 1 6.45 -5.23 8.60
N LYS A 2 5.96 -6.31 7.98
CA LYS A 2 6.69 -7.57 7.80
C LYS A 2 6.84 -7.83 6.31
N SER A 3 8.04 -8.25 5.92
CA SER A 3 8.41 -8.49 4.52
C SER A 3 9.53 -9.53 4.47
N GLU A 4 9.63 -10.23 3.34
CA GLU A 4 10.74 -11.15 3.03
C GLU A 4 11.86 -10.45 2.24
N ASN A 5 11.63 -9.21 1.79
CA ASN A 5 12.61 -8.40 1.07
C ASN A 5 13.52 -7.63 2.02
N ASP A 6 14.73 -7.34 1.57
CA ASP A 6 15.64 -6.39 2.22
C ASP A 6 15.05 -4.96 2.22
N ILE A 7 15.45 -4.16 3.21
CA ILE A 7 14.99 -2.79 3.38
C ILE A 7 15.28 -1.89 2.17
N ASP A 8 16.41 -2.08 1.48
CA ASP A 8 16.78 -1.28 0.32
C ASP A 8 15.87 -1.57 -0.88
N LEU A 9 15.52 -2.85 -1.08
CA LEU A 9 14.57 -3.27 -2.11
C LEU A 9 13.17 -2.71 -1.84
N LEU A 10 12.73 -2.72 -0.57
CA LEU A 10 11.45 -2.15 -0.17
C LEU A 10 11.42 -0.64 -0.34
N ALA A 11 12.49 0.06 0.04
CA ALA A 11 12.60 1.50 -0.12
C ALA A 11 12.53 1.90 -1.60
N ALA A 12 13.25 1.18 -2.46
CA ALA A 12 13.22 1.40 -3.91
C ALA A 12 11.83 1.15 -4.51
N HIS A 13 11.18 0.03 -4.14
CA HIS A 13 9.82 -0.29 -4.56
C HIS A 13 8.84 0.83 -4.19
N PHE A 14 8.83 1.23 -2.91
CA PHE A 14 7.93 2.28 -2.43
C PHE A 14 8.20 3.65 -3.03
N ALA A 15 9.46 3.99 -3.30
CA ALA A 15 9.80 5.25 -3.95
C ALA A 15 9.16 5.35 -5.34
N GLN A 16 9.06 4.23 -6.08
CA GLN A 16 8.41 4.19 -7.38
C GLN A 16 6.89 4.37 -7.29
N GLN A 17 6.28 3.96 -6.17
CA GLN A 17 4.84 4.03 -5.94
C GLN A 17 4.37 5.39 -5.38
N LEU A 18 5.28 6.29 -5.00
CA LEU A 18 4.93 7.60 -4.43
C LEU A 18 4.27 8.54 -5.43
N ASN A 19 4.65 8.48 -6.70
CA ASN A 19 4.13 9.37 -7.73
C ASN A 19 3.12 8.63 -8.60
N VAL A 20 1.86 9.03 -8.54
CA VAL A 20 0.79 8.45 -9.36
C VAL A 20 0.41 9.45 -10.45
N ARG A 21 0.30 8.97 -11.68
CA ARG A 21 -0.23 9.75 -12.79
C ARG A 21 -1.76 9.64 -12.81
N LEU A 22 -2.42 10.78 -12.72
CA LEU A 22 -3.87 10.90 -12.85
C LEU A 22 -4.28 10.83 -14.33
N GLU A 23 -5.57 10.63 -14.58
CA GLU A 23 -6.14 10.54 -15.94
C GLU A 23 -5.86 11.79 -16.79
N ASP A 24 -5.77 12.96 -16.16
CA ASP A 24 -5.44 14.24 -16.80
C ASP A 24 -3.92 14.46 -17.02
N GLY A 25 -3.09 13.46 -16.69
CA GLY A 25 -1.65 13.50 -16.84
C GLY A 25 -0.90 14.19 -15.70
N ARG A 26 -1.59 14.79 -14.71
CA ARG A 26 -0.94 15.36 -13.53
C ARG A 26 -0.32 14.26 -12.67
N ILE A 27 0.73 14.62 -11.94
CA ILE A 27 1.37 13.76 -10.95
C ILE A 27 0.84 14.15 -9.56
N ALA A 28 0.35 13.15 -8.83
CA ALA A 28 -0.07 13.28 -7.43
C ALA A 28 0.81 12.41 -6.53
N LEU A 29 1.01 12.88 -5.29
CA LEU A 29 1.71 12.12 -4.27
C LEU A 29 0.75 11.11 -3.62
N PHE A 30 0.99 9.82 -3.83
CA PHE A 30 0.26 8.76 -3.16
C PHE A 30 0.88 8.46 -1.79
N ARG A 31 0.27 9.05 -0.76
CA ARG A 31 0.75 8.97 0.63
C ARG A 31 0.33 7.66 1.29
N PHE A 32 0.75 6.51 0.76
CA PHE A 32 0.43 5.18 1.31
C PHE A 32 0.87 5.00 2.77
N TYR A 33 1.82 5.81 3.25
CA TYR A 33 2.26 5.83 4.64
C TYR A 33 1.30 6.56 5.59
N ASP A 34 0.33 7.33 5.08
CA ASP A 34 -0.73 7.92 5.89
C ASP A 34 -1.76 6.85 6.25
N PRO A 35 -2.02 6.57 7.54
CA PRO A 35 -2.92 5.49 7.94
C PRO A 35 -4.34 5.65 7.41
N ARG A 36 -4.79 6.89 7.12
CA ARG A 36 -6.11 7.15 6.52
C ARG A 36 -6.16 6.74 5.06
N VAL A 37 -5.05 6.92 4.34
CA VAL A 37 -4.92 6.47 2.94
C VAL A 37 -4.82 4.96 2.92
N LEU A 38 -3.93 4.39 3.75
CA LEU A 38 -3.70 2.96 3.87
C LEU A 38 -5.00 2.20 4.20
N HIS A 39 -5.82 2.74 5.10
CA HIS A 39 -7.12 2.16 5.45
C HIS A 39 -8.11 2.07 4.27
N ARG A 40 -8.01 3.01 3.31
CA ARG A 40 -8.88 3.07 2.14
C ARG A 40 -8.28 2.46 0.87
N VAL A 41 -7.10 1.84 0.96
CA VAL A 41 -6.41 1.28 -0.22
C VAL A 41 -7.28 0.29 -0.99
N LYS A 42 -8.08 -0.54 -0.30
CA LYS A 42 -9.01 -1.48 -0.95
C LYS A 42 -10.12 -0.80 -1.76
N ASP A 43 -10.50 0.41 -1.37
CA ASP A 43 -11.57 1.19 -1.99
C ASP A 43 -11.03 2.07 -3.13
N ILE A 44 -9.75 2.45 -3.08
CA ILE A 44 -9.11 3.35 -4.03
C ILE A 44 -8.42 2.59 -5.17
N LEU A 45 -7.75 1.47 -4.85
CA LEU A 45 -6.96 0.72 -5.81
C LEU A 45 -7.70 -0.55 -6.25
N ALA A 46 -7.68 -0.84 -7.55
CA ALA A 46 -8.11 -2.13 -8.09
C ALA A 46 -7.20 -3.26 -7.58
N GLN A 47 -7.68 -4.50 -7.62
CA GLN A 47 -6.93 -5.65 -7.10
C GLN A 47 -5.50 -5.75 -7.63
N PRO A 48 -5.22 -5.66 -8.94
CA PRO A 48 -3.85 -5.76 -9.45
C PRO A 48 -2.93 -4.67 -8.90
N GLN A 49 -3.45 -3.45 -8.74
CA GLN A 49 -2.69 -2.31 -8.20
C GLN A 49 -2.35 -2.52 -6.72
N ARG A 50 -3.23 -3.19 -5.96
CA ARG A 50 -2.96 -3.53 -4.56
C ARG A 50 -1.90 -4.63 -4.44
N GLU A 51 -1.96 -5.63 -5.30
CA GLU A 51 -0.97 -6.70 -5.38
C GLU A 51 0.41 -6.15 -5.73
N GLU A 52 0.49 -5.24 -6.70
CA GLU A 52 1.71 -4.52 -7.04
C GLU A 52 2.23 -3.69 -5.87
N MET A 53 1.38 -2.86 -5.25
CA MET A 53 1.78 -2.02 -4.11
C MET A 53 2.35 -2.85 -2.96
N LEU A 54 1.76 -4.03 -2.69
CA LEU A 54 2.11 -4.90 -1.57
C LEU A 54 3.10 -6.01 -1.94
N GLN A 55 3.68 -5.99 -3.14
CA GLN A 55 4.62 -6.99 -3.58
C GLN A 55 5.78 -7.14 -2.58
N GLY A 56 5.99 -8.38 -2.11
CA GLY A 56 7.02 -8.70 -1.10
C GLY A 56 6.66 -8.33 0.34
N ILE A 57 5.48 -7.75 0.61
CA ILE A 57 5.00 -7.43 1.95
C ILE A 57 4.02 -8.51 2.41
N THR A 58 4.32 -9.13 3.54
CA THR A 58 3.45 -10.17 4.13
C THR A 58 2.41 -9.57 5.08
N GLU A 59 2.73 -8.47 5.75
CA GLU A 59 1.81 -7.77 6.66
C GLU A 59 2.18 -6.29 6.84
N TRP A 60 1.21 -5.39 6.61
CA TRP A 60 1.35 -3.98 6.94
C TRP A 60 0.43 -3.58 8.10
N ARG A 61 1.01 -3.36 9.28
CA ARG A 61 0.27 -2.89 10.46
C ARG A 61 0.27 -1.37 10.55
N TYR A 62 -0.88 -0.81 10.92
CA TYR A 62 -1.05 0.63 11.14
C TYR A 62 -2.15 0.88 12.16
N SER A 63 -2.09 2.03 12.81
CA SER A 63 -3.11 2.49 13.77
C SER A 63 -3.89 3.63 13.15
N LEU A 64 -5.21 3.61 13.31
CA LEU A 64 -6.11 4.69 12.91
C LEU A 64 -7.10 4.96 14.03
N ALA A 65 -7.11 6.20 14.52
CA ALA A 65 -7.82 6.58 15.75
C ALA A 65 -7.41 5.69 16.94
N VAL A 66 -8.33 4.90 17.49
CA VAL A 66 -8.12 4.03 18.66
C VAL A 66 -7.97 2.56 18.28
N SER A 67 -7.90 2.24 16.98
CA SER A 67 -7.92 0.87 16.49
C SER A 67 -6.67 0.55 15.68
N ASP A 68 -6.21 -0.69 15.83
CA ASP A 68 -5.10 -1.25 15.06
C ASP A 68 -5.64 -2.13 13.94
N TYR A 69 -4.99 -2.05 12.78
CA TYR A 69 -5.36 -2.75 11.57
C TYR A 69 -4.14 -3.44 10.95
N SER A 70 -4.40 -4.43 10.09
CA SER A 70 -3.35 -5.04 9.30
C SER A 70 -3.81 -5.27 7.86
N LEU A 71 -3.00 -4.85 6.90
CA LEU A 71 -3.20 -5.23 5.50
C LEU A 71 -2.44 -6.51 5.19
N ARG A 72 -3.15 -7.44 4.55
CA ARG A 72 -2.59 -8.69 4.03
C ARG A 72 -3.22 -8.99 2.67
N LEU A 73 -2.42 -9.56 1.76
CA LEU A 73 -2.96 -10.15 0.53
C LEU A 73 -3.58 -11.52 0.86
N ASN A 74 -4.78 -11.78 0.36
CA ASN A 74 -5.46 -13.08 0.37
C ASN A 74 -5.82 -13.47 -1.08
N ALA A 75 -6.28 -14.70 -1.29
CA ALA A 75 -6.56 -15.22 -2.64
C ALA A 75 -7.60 -14.40 -3.44
N THR A 76 -8.36 -13.52 -2.78
CA THR A 76 -9.40 -12.67 -3.36
C THR A 76 -9.11 -11.16 -3.27
N GLY A 77 -7.91 -10.76 -2.83
CA GLY A 77 -7.50 -9.35 -2.71
C GLY A 77 -6.95 -8.96 -1.33
N LEU A 78 -7.42 -7.83 -0.78
CA LEU A 78 -6.87 -7.25 0.45
C LEU A 78 -7.77 -7.61 1.66
N ALA A 79 -7.22 -8.23 2.69
CA ALA A 79 -7.86 -8.36 4.00
C ALA A 79 -7.49 -7.16 4.90
N SER A 80 -8.45 -6.65 5.67
CA SER A 80 -8.28 -5.60 6.70
C SER A 80 -8.39 -6.20 8.10
#